data_AF-A0A5P1E0U4-F1
#
_entry.id   AF-A0A5P1E0U4-F1
#
_cell.length_a   1.000
_cell.length_b   1.000
_cell.length_c   1.000
_cell.angle_alpha   90.00
_cell.angle_beta   90.00
_cell.angle_gamma   90.00
#
_symmetry.space_group_name_H-M   'P 1'
#
loop_
_entity.id
_entity.type
_entity.pdbx_description
1 polymer ?
#
loop_
_entity_poly.entity_id
_entity_poly.type
_entity_poly.pdbx_seq_one_letter_code
_entity_poly.pdbx_strand_id
1 'polypeptide(L)'
;MAAPQIKGDVVDTDQVLVEEKGCVRVLTLNRPRQLNALSSQMILKLLKLFTAYEKDPTAKLLIMKGKGRAFCAGSDVSAVTHSITQGHWTNGANVFWNQYILDYIIATYSKPQVSFLNGFVMGGGAGVSIHGRFRVATEKSVFAMPETALGCFPDVGEYVGLTGTRLDGAEMLACGLATHFVPSTEQEVVHWSSEWILTAIELLKKASPINLKVALRSV
;
A
#
# COMPACT_ATOMS: atom_id res chain seq x y z
N MET A 1 7.85 -38.00 30.50
CA MET A 1 6.88 -37.09 29.88
C MET A 1 7.53 -35.72 29.77
N ALA A 2 7.94 -35.33 28.55
CA ALA A 2 8.52 -34.01 28.30
C ALA A 2 7.39 -33.06 27.87
N ALA A 3 7.29 -31.91 28.54
CA ALA A 3 6.30 -30.87 28.22
C ALA A 3 6.59 -30.26 26.83
N PRO A 4 5.56 -29.98 26.02
CA PRO A 4 5.75 -29.36 24.71
C PRO A 4 6.19 -27.91 24.89
N GLN A 5 7.33 -27.55 24.28
CA GLN A 5 7.79 -26.17 24.18
C GLN A 5 6.86 -25.39 23.26
N ILE A 6 6.12 -24.45 23.82
CA ILE A 6 5.36 -23.44 23.09
C ILE A 6 6.39 -22.53 22.40
N LYS A 7 6.48 -22.61 21.06
CA LYS A 7 7.20 -21.61 20.26
C LYS A 7 6.52 -20.27 20.50
N GLY A 8 7.17 -19.39 21.26
CA GLY A 8 6.76 -18.01 21.39
C GLY A 8 6.80 -17.35 20.02
N ASP A 9 5.65 -16.91 19.53
CA ASP A 9 5.56 -15.99 18.41
C ASP A 9 6.39 -14.76 18.77
N VAL A 10 7.45 -14.50 17.99
CA VAL A 10 8.15 -13.22 18.05
C VAL A 10 7.14 -12.16 17.66
N VAL A 11 6.65 -11.39 18.64
CA VAL A 11 5.79 -10.24 18.40
C VAL A 11 6.65 -9.21 17.69
N ASP A 12 6.56 -9.21 16.37
CA ASP A 12 7.14 -8.20 15.52
C ASP A 12 6.45 -6.87 15.83
N THR A 13 7.11 -6.04 16.64
CA THR A 13 6.58 -4.76 17.15
C THR A 13 6.59 -3.67 16.09
N ASP A 14 7.29 -3.89 14.98
CA ASP A 14 7.42 -2.90 13.93
C ASP A 14 6.23 -2.92 12.97
N GLN A 15 5.52 -1.80 12.90
CA GLN A 15 4.29 -1.68 12.11
C GLN A 15 4.55 -1.53 10.61
N VAL A 16 5.78 -1.21 10.20
CA VAL A 16 6.21 -1.17 8.79
C VAL A 16 7.56 -1.87 8.66
N LEU A 17 7.57 -3.06 8.06
CA LEU A 17 8.80 -3.81 7.82
C LEU A 17 9.49 -3.30 6.56
N VAL A 18 10.81 -3.22 6.63
CA VAL A 18 11.65 -2.73 5.54
C VAL A 18 12.61 -3.85 5.15
N GLU A 19 12.63 -4.18 3.87
CA GLU A 19 13.57 -5.14 3.30
C GLU A 19 14.28 -4.54 2.09
N GLU A 20 15.60 -4.64 2.07
CA GLU A 20 16.44 -4.11 1.00
C GLU A 20 16.95 -5.26 0.13
N LYS A 21 16.53 -5.29 -1.15
CA LYS A 21 16.90 -6.31 -2.12
C LYS A 21 17.60 -5.65 -3.30
N GLY A 22 18.92 -5.54 -3.20
CA GLY A 22 19.73 -4.82 -4.19
C GLY A 22 19.24 -3.37 -4.32
N CYS A 23 18.73 -3.01 -5.50
CA CYS A 23 18.19 -1.67 -5.76
C CYS A 23 16.71 -1.48 -5.39
N VAL A 24 16.06 -2.51 -4.82
CA VAL A 24 14.65 -2.49 -4.44
C VAL A 24 14.50 -2.30 -2.94
N ARG A 25 13.51 -1.49 -2.55
CA ARG A 25 13.09 -1.30 -1.17
C ARG A 25 11.67 -1.81 -1.02
N VAL A 26 11.48 -2.84 -0.20
CA VAL A 26 10.18 -3.46 0.05
C VAL A 26 9.65 -2.97 1.39
N LEU A 27 8.53 -2.27 1.35
CA LEU A 27 7.81 -1.73 2.50
C LEU A 27 6.59 -2.61 2.75
N THR A 28 6.53 -3.27 3.91
CA THR A 28 5.43 -4.15 4.29
C THR A 28 4.65 -3.57 5.45
N LEU A 29 3.36 -3.28 5.24
CA LEU A 29 2.46 -2.88 6.31
C LEU A 29 2.18 -4.09 7.21
N ASN A 30 2.49 -3.99 8.50
CA ASN A 30 2.57 -5.11 9.45
C ASN A 30 1.68 -4.88 10.67
N ARG A 31 0.39 -4.61 10.42
CA ARG A 31 -0.67 -4.63 11.45
C ARG A 31 -1.82 -5.54 11.01
N PRO A 32 -1.58 -6.84 10.72
CA PRO A 32 -2.57 -7.72 10.10
C PRO A 32 -3.84 -7.88 10.95
N ARG A 33 -3.73 -7.79 12.28
CA ARG A 33 -4.87 -7.85 13.21
C ARG A 33 -5.84 -6.66 13.04
N GLN A 34 -5.34 -5.50 12.63
CA GLN A 34 -6.11 -4.30 12.31
C GLN A 34 -6.23 -4.09 10.80
N LEU A 35 -6.10 -5.14 9.99
CA LEU A 35 -6.18 -5.05 8.52
C LEU A 35 -5.19 -4.02 7.93
N ASN A 36 -4.04 -3.86 8.56
CA ASN A 36 -3.01 -2.89 8.18
C ASN A 36 -3.49 -1.43 8.18
N ALA A 37 -4.48 -1.09 9.01
CA ALA A 37 -4.93 0.29 9.18
C ALA A 37 -3.76 1.22 9.54
N LEU A 38 -3.66 2.37 8.86
CA LEU A 38 -2.56 3.32 8.99
C LEU A 38 -2.66 4.06 10.34
N SER A 39 -1.73 3.74 11.23
CA SER A 39 -1.51 4.53 12.45
C SER A 39 -0.71 5.79 12.14
N SER A 40 -0.75 6.77 13.05
CA SER A 40 0.15 7.94 13.02
C SER A 40 1.62 7.54 12.92
N GLN A 41 2.03 6.49 13.65
CA GLN A 41 3.40 5.98 13.64
C GLN A 41 3.79 5.40 12.27
N MET A 42 2.89 4.67 11.62
CA MET A 42 3.10 4.14 10.27
C MET A 42 3.25 5.26 9.26
N ILE A 43 2.35 6.26 9.28
CA ILE A 43 2.37 7.41 8.37
C ILE A 43 3.70 8.16 8.49
N LEU A 44 4.11 8.51 9.72
CA LEU A 44 5.39 9.20 9.96
C LEU A 44 6.60 8.36 9.55
N LYS A 45 6.55 7.03 9.73
CA LYS A 45 7.62 6.13 9.29
C LYS A 45 7.69 6.05 7.76
N LEU A 46 6.56 5.93 7.08
CA LEU A 46 6.50 5.94 5.61
C LEU A 46 7.02 7.26 5.06
N LEU A 47 6.61 8.40 5.60
CA LEU A 47 7.14 9.73 5.23
C LEU A 47 8.67 9.77 5.27
N LYS A 48 9.26 9.29 6.37
CA LYS A 48 10.72 9.22 6.54
C LYS A 48 11.36 8.30 5.49
N LEU A 49 10.79 7.13 5.25
CA LEU A 49 11.31 6.15 4.29
C LEU A 49 11.24 6.66 2.86
N PHE A 50 10.09 7.20 2.41
CA PHE A 50 9.95 7.77 1.08
C PHE A 50 10.92 8.93 0.86
N THR A 51 11.03 9.85 1.83
CA THR A 51 11.96 10.99 1.73
C THR A 51 13.42 10.55 1.70
N ALA A 52 13.79 9.54 2.50
CA ALA A 52 15.15 9.01 2.53
C ALA A 52 15.49 8.27 1.23
N TYR A 53 14.59 7.38 0.77
CA TYR A 53 14.82 6.59 -0.42
C TYR A 53 14.75 7.39 -1.71
N GLU A 54 14.15 8.57 -1.71
CA GLU A 54 14.23 9.47 -2.86
C GLU A 54 15.67 9.95 -3.09
N LYS A 55 16.36 10.30 -2.01
CA LYS A 55 17.74 10.79 -2.03
C LYS A 55 18.80 9.69 -2.16
N ASP A 56 18.44 8.44 -1.84
CA ASP A 56 19.35 7.29 -1.92
C ASP A 56 19.58 6.85 -3.39
N PRO A 57 20.78 7.01 -3.97
CA PRO A 57 21.04 6.61 -5.35
C PRO A 57 20.96 5.10 -5.57
N THR A 58 21.06 4.28 -4.52
CA THR A 58 20.99 2.82 -4.61
C THR A 58 19.55 2.31 -4.67
N ALA A 59 18.59 3.02 -4.07
CA ALA A 59 17.17 2.75 -4.22
C ALA A 59 16.68 3.22 -5.60
N LYS A 60 16.21 2.27 -6.43
CA LYS A 60 15.67 2.52 -7.78
C LYS A 60 14.18 2.21 -7.90
N LEU A 61 13.64 1.40 -6.99
CA LEU A 61 12.26 0.93 -7.01
C LEU A 61 11.76 0.74 -5.58
N LEU A 62 10.56 1.23 -5.30
CA LEU A 62 9.86 0.94 -4.05
C LEU A 62 8.73 -0.05 -4.34
N ILE A 63 8.59 -1.03 -3.47
CA ILE A 63 7.48 -1.98 -3.47
C ILE A 63 6.72 -1.78 -2.16
N MET A 64 5.41 -1.64 -2.23
CA MET A 64 4.54 -1.61 -1.06
C MET A 64 3.57 -2.79 -1.07
N LYS A 65 3.47 -3.47 0.07
CA LYS A 65 2.55 -4.60 0.27
C LYS A 65 2.01 -4.62 1.70
N GLY A 66 0.88 -5.29 1.91
CA GLY A 66 0.35 -5.57 3.24
C GLY A 66 0.66 -7.01 3.67
N LYS A 67 0.84 -7.23 4.96
CA LYS A 67 0.92 -8.57 5.55
C LYS A 67 -0.48 -9.09 5.87
N GLY A 68 -0.72 -10.36 5.58
CA GLY A 68 -1.98 -11.05 5.90
C GLY A 68 -3.07 -10.77 4.88
N ARG A 69 -4.33 -10.67 5.33
CA ARG A 69 -5.53 -10.66 4.46
C ARG A 69 -5.89 -9.31 3.84
N ALA A 70 -5.11 -8.27 4.07
CA ALA A 70 -5.39 -6.93 3.56
C ALA A 70 -4.11 -6.24 3.15
N PHE A 71 -4.19 -5.41 2.12
CA PHE A 71 -3.16 -4.44 1.84
C PHE A 71 -3.19 -3.36 2.93
N CYS A 72 -4.31 -2.63 3.02
CA CYS A 72 -4.58 -1.60 4.02
C CYS A 72 -6.06 -1.22 4.00
N ALA A 73 -6.74 -1.32 5.15
CA ALA A 73 -8.17 -1.00 5.30
C ALA A 73 -8.45 0.47 5.67
N GLY A 74 -7.51 1.38 5.44
CA GLY A 74 -7.68 2.82 5.67
C GLY A 74 -6.91 3.37 6.85
N SER A 75 -7.22 4.59 7.24
CA SER A 75 -6.62 5.23 8.42
C SER A 75 -7.19 4.65 9.71
N ASP A 76 -6.44 4.67 10.81
CA ASP A 76 -6.91 4.24 12.12
C ASP A 76 -7.86 5.28 12.75
N VAL A 77 -9.06 5.41 12.15
CA VAL A 77 -10.07 6.42 12.52
C VAL A 77 -10.54 6.23 13.96
N SER A 78 -10.56 4.99 14.48
CA SER A 78 -10.90 4.73 15.88
C SER A 78 -9.98 5.46 16.85
N ALA A 79 -8.67 5.50 16.57
CA ALA A 79 -7.71 6.23 17.39
C ALA A 79 -7.92 7.75 17.27
N VAL A 80 -8.26 8.24 16.07
CA VAL A 80 -8.56 9.65 15.83
C VAL A 80 -9.82 10.08 16.57
N THR A 81 -10.93 9.34 16.45
CA THR A 81 -12.17 9.60 17.16
C THR A 81 -11.95 9.62 18.66
N HIS A 82 -11.20 8.66 19.21
CA HIS A 82 -10.88 8.62 20.64
C HIS A 82 -10.17 9.90 21.09
N SER A 83 -9.14 10.33 20.35
CA SER A 83 -8.41 11.58 20.64
C SER A 83 -9.32 12.81 20.59
N ILE A 84 -10.22 12.89 19.59
CA ILE A 84 -11.20 13.99 19.47
C ILE A 84 -12.16 14.00 20.67
N THR A 85 -12.69 12.85 21.07
CA THR A 85 -13.62 12.76 22.22
C THR A 85 -12.97 13.15 23.55
N GLN A 86 -11.64 13.10 23.64
CA GLN A 86 -10.88 13.56 24.80
C GLN A 86 -10.49 15.05 24.74
N GLY A 87 -10.96 15.78 23.72
CA GLY A 87 -10.65 17.20 23.53
C GLY A 87 -9.34 17.46 22.76
N HIS A 88 -8.64 16.40 22.33
CA HIS A 88 -7.39 16.50 21.58
C HIS A 88 -7.63 16.42 20.07
N TRP A 89 -8.42 17.35 19.54
CA TRP A 89 -8.80 17.39 18.12
C TRP A 89 -7.60 17.66 17.19
N THR A 90 -6.61 18.43 17.66
CA THR A 90 -5.38 18.76 16.91
C THR A 90 -4.57 17.52 16.55
N ASN A 91 -4.60 16.47 17.38
CA ASN A 91 -3.94 15.20 17.07
C ASN A 91 -4.58 14.53 15.84
N GLY A 92 -5.91 14.54 15.76
CA GLY A 92 -6.64 14.02 14.60
C GLY A 92 -6.30 14.80 13.32
N ALA A 93 -6.32 16.13 13.41
CA ALA A 93 -5.92 17.00 12.32
C ALA A 93 -4.47 16.73 11.86
N ASN A 94 -3.54 16.53 12.81
CA ASN A 94 -2.14 16.21 12.51
C ASN A 94 -1.98 14.84 11.82
N VAL A 95 -2.79 13.84 12.16
CA VAL A 95 -2.75 12.52 11.49
C VAL A 95 -3.11 12.69 10.02
N PHE A 96 -4.24 13.35 9.72
CA PHE A 96 -4.66 13.58 8.34
C PHE A 96 -3.70 14.50 7.58
N TRP A 97 -3.20 15.56 8.21
CA TRP A 97 -2.18 16.43 7.63
C TRP A 97 -0.95 15.64 7.15
N ASN A 98 -0.39 14.79 8.01
CA ASN A 98 0.74 13.96 7.65
C ASN A 98 0.39 12.92 6.58
N GLN A 99 -0.84 12.39 6.60
CA GLN A 99 -1.29 11.45 5.58
C GLN A 99 -1.40 12.11 4.21
N TYR A 100 -2.00 13.29 4.10
CA TYR A 100 -2.07 14.02 2.83
C TYR A 100 -0.69 14.41 2.30
N ILE A 101 0.26 14.75 3.19
CA ILE A 101 1.66 14.96 2.78
C ILE A 101 2.26 13.66 2.22
N LEU A 102 1.98 12.52 2.85
CA LEU A 102 2.47 11.22 2.38
C LEU A 102 1.90 10.90 0.99
N ASP A 103 0.59 11.06 0.82
CA ASP A 103 -0.09 10.80 -0.45
C ASP A 103 0.43 11.73 -1.56
N TYR A 104 0.67 13.01 -1.25
CA TYR A 104 1.32 13.97 -2.16
C TYR A 104 2.75 13.57 -2.54
N ILE A 105 3.57 13.14 -1.57
CA ILE A 105 4.93 12.67 -1.83
C ILE A 105 4.89 11.45 -2.76
N ILE A 106 3.98 10.51 -2.51
CA ILE A 106 3.81 9.32 -3.34
C ILE A 106 3.37 9.72 -4.76
N ALA A 107 2.42 10.64 -4.90
CA ALA A 107 1.92 11.10 -6.20
C ALA A 107 2.97 11.83 -7.04
N THR A 108 3.87 12.56 -6.39
CA THR A 108 4.95 13.32 -7.03
C THR A 108 6.29 12.57 -7.05
N TYR A 109 6.31 11.32 -6.61
CA TYR A 109 7.54 10.59 -6.36
C TYR A 109 8.34 10.35 -7.63
N SER A 110 9.63 10.70 -7.59
CA SER A 110 10.51 10.63 -8.78
C SER A 110 10.83 9.19 -9.21
N LYS A 111 10.79 8.24 -8.27
CA LYS A 111 11.10 6.82 -8.49
C LYS A 111 9.83 5.99 -8.64
N PRO A 112 9.85 4.91 -9.43
CA PRO A 112 8.68 4.05 -9.54
C PRO A 112 8.34 3.40 -8.18
N GLN A 113 7.05 3.43 -7.84
CA GLN A 113 6.45 2.62 -6.80
C GLN A 113 5.56 1.55 -7.43
N VAL A 114 5.66 0.32 -6.90
CA VAL A 114 4.75 -0.80 -7.19
C VAL A 114 3.96 -1.14 -5.93
N SER A 115 2.64 -1.12 -6.03
CA SER A 115 1.73 -1.49 -4.93
C SER A 115 1.10 -2.86 -5.22
N PHE A 116 1.30 -3.84 -4.35
CA PHE A 116 0.63 -5.14 -4.43
C PHE A 116 -0.65 -5.11 -3.59
N LEU A 117 -1.78 -5.04 -4.29
CA LEU A 117 -3.10 -4.76 -3.73
C LEU A 117 -3.85 -6.02 -3.30
N ASN A 118 -3.18 -6.93 -2.59
CA ASN A 118 -3.78 -8.20 -2.18
C ASN A 118 -4.70 -8.02 -0.95
N GLY A 119 -5.99 -8.33 -1.08
CA GLY A 119 -6.99 -8.13 -0.02
C GLY A 119 -7.63 -6.74 -0.03
N PHE A 120 -8.08 -6.29 1.15
CA PHE A 120 -8.74 -4.98 1.29
C PHE A 120 -7.80 -3.80 1.01
N VAL A 121 -8.27 -2.86 0.20
CA VAL A 121 -7.65 -1.56 -0.11
C VAL A 121 -8.72 -0.47 0.07
N MET A 122 -8.69 0.26 1.18
CA MET A 122 -9.73 1.24 1.49
C MET A 122 -9.15 2.54 2.02
N GLY A 123 -9.82 3.67 1.77
CA GLY A 123 -9.48 4.99 2.31
C GLY A 123 -8.00 5.34 2.25
N GLY A 124 -7.37 5.56 3.40
CA GLY A 124 -5.92 5.81 3.45
C GLY A 124 -5.05 4.73 2.80
N GLY A 125 -5.52 3.49 2.73
CA GLY A 125 -4.91 2.42 1.93
C GLY A 125 -4.95 2.68 0.43
N ALA A 126 -6.04 3.29 -0.07
CA ALA A 126 -6.08 3.80 -1.43
C ALA A 126 -5.04 4.93 -1.60
N GLY A 127 -5.01 5.93 -0.72
CA GLY A 127 -4.07 7.05 -0.78
C GLY A 127 -2.60 6.60 -0.95
N VAL A 128 -2.14 5.70 -0.08
CA VAL A 128 -0.75 5.23 -0.15
C VAL A 128 -0.47 4.33 -1.37
N SER A 129 -1.49 3.85 -2.09
CA SER A 129 -1.30 2.86 -3.16
C SER A 129 -1.62 3.35 -4.57
N ILE A 130 -2.73 4.07 -4.76
CA ILE A 130 -3.27 4.43 -6.08
C ILE A 130 -2.40 5.44 -6.84
N HIS A 131 -1.65 6.24 -6.08
CA HIS A 131 -0.73 7.22 -6.61
C HIS A 131 0.57 6.59 -7.12
N GLY A 132 0.83 5.33 -6.77
CA GLY A 132 1.95 4.56 -7.29
C GLY A 132 1.81 4.29 -8.79
N ARG A 133 2.95 4.28 -9.50
CA ARG A 133 3.01 4.05 -10.95
C ARG A 133 2.46 2.68 -11.35
N PHE A 134 2.70 1.65 -10.54
CA PHE A 134 2.21 0.30 -10.80
C PHE A 134 1.33 -0.18 -9.65
N ARG A 135 0.17 -0.71 -9.99
CA ARG A 135 -0.87 -1.14 -9.04
C ARG A 135 -1.33 -2.52 -9.46
N VAL A 136 -0.90 -3.53 -8.73
CA VAL A 136 -1.10 -4.94 -9.07
C VAL A 136 -2.23 -5.49 -8.21
N ALA A 137 -3.40 -5.65 -8.82
CA ALA A 137 -4.54 -6.31 -8.21
C ALA A 137 -4.43 -7.84 -8.31
N THR A 138 -5.28 -8.53 -7.55
CA THR A 138 -5.41 -9.98 -7.42
C THR A 138 -6.89 -10.34 -7.36
N GLU A 139 -7.20 -11.63 -7.44
CA GLU A 139 -8.55 -12.16 -7.20
C GLU A 139 -9.06 -11.91 -5.78
N LYS A 140 -8.17 -11.56 -4.83
CA LYS A 140 -8.51 -11.23 -3.44
C LYS A 140 -8.69 -9.73 -3.21
N SER A 141 -8.38 -8.89 -4.21
CA SER A 141 -8.44 -7.43 -4.07
C SER A 141 -9.88 -6.97 -3.87
N VAL A 142 -10.09 -6.11 -2.87
CA VAL A 142 -11.38 -5.47 -2.61
C VAL A 142 -11.12 -3.99 -2.33
N PHE A 143 -11.44 -3.15 -3.31
CA PHE A 143 -11.31 -1.70 -3.22
C PHE A 143 -12.63 -1.05 -2.82
N ALA A 144 -12.61 -0.10 -1.90
CA ALA A 144 -13.77 0.73 -1.56
C ALA A 144 -13.36 2.05 -0.89
N MET A 145 -14.25 3.04 -0.96
CA MET A 145 -14.11 4.33 -0.29
C MET A 145 -15.33 4.58 0.60
N PRO A 146 -15.41 3.95 1.80
CA PRO A 146 -16.59 3.99 2.66
C PRO A 146 -16.63 5.21 3.61
N GLU A 147 -15.87 6.28 3.35
CA GLU A 147 -15.71 7.44 4.22
C GLU A 147 -17.05 8.16 4.47
N THR A 148 -17.89 8.26 3.44
CA THR A 148 -19.20 8.92 3.53
C THR A 148 -20.12 8.26 4.55
N ALA A 149 -20.06 6.93 4.69
CA ALA A 149 -20.80 6.19 5.70
C ALA A 149 -20.30 6.45 7.14
N LEU A 150 -19.08 6.95 7.29
CA LEU A 150 -18.48 7.34 8.57
C LEU A 150 -18.68 8.82 8.90
N GLY A 151 -19.33 9.59 8.01
CA GLY A 151 -19.44 11.04 8.12
C GLY A 151 -18.17 11.79 7.71
N CYS A 152 -17.25 11.13 7.02
CA CYS A 152 -16.06 11.72 6.41
C CYS A 152 -16.28 11.96 4.91
N PHE A 153 -15.42 12.75 4.27
CA PHE A 153 -15.41 12.90 2.82
C PHE A 153 -14.41 11.89 2.21
N PRO A 154 -14.70 11.35 1.01
CA PRO A 154 -13.79 10.45 0.32
C PRO A 154 -12.71 11.25 -0.41
N ASP A 155 -11.47 10.78 -0.34
CA ASP A 155 -10.33 11.45 -0.99
C ASP A 155 -10.17 11.08 -2.47
N VAL A 156 -10.84 10.01 -2.91
CA VAL A 156 -10.61 9.34 -4.20
C VAL A 156 -11.91 8.80 -4.79
N GLY A 157 -12.13 9.09 -6.08
CA GLY A 157 -13.14 8.41 -6.91
C GLY A 157 -14.57 8.89 -6.65
N GLU A 158 -15.19 9.52 -7.66
CA GLU A 158 -16.52 10.13 -7.53
C GLU A 158 -17.63 9.10 -7.21
N TYR A 159 -17.84 8.10 -8.07
CA TYR A 159 -18.88 7.09 -7.83
C TYR A 159 -18.58 6.21 -6.61
N VAL A 160 -17.35 5.70 -6.51
CA VAL A 160 -16.94 4.79 -5.43
C VAL A 160 -16.90 5.51 -4.08
N GLY A 161 -16.47 6.77 -4.05
CA GLY A 161 -16.46 7.61 -2.85
C GLY A 161 -17.86 8.00 -2.38
N LEU A 162 -18.76 8.34 -3.30
CA LEU A 162 -20.14 8.68 -2.94
C LEU A 162 -20.95 7.48 -2.48
N THR A 163 -20.75 6.31 -3.09
CA THR A 163 -21.58 5.11 -2.84
C THR A 163 -20.96 4.13 -1.85
N GLY A 164 -19.65 4.18 -1.63
CA GLY A 164 -18.92 3.15 -0.87
C GLY A 164 -18.93 1.77 -1.54
N THR A 165 -19.27 1.69 -2.82
CA THR A 165 -19.34 0.43 -3.57
C THR A 165 -18.00 -0.29 -3.54
N ARG A 166 -18.05 -1.62 -3.42
CA ARG A 166 -16.86 -2.46 -3.45
C ARG A 166 -16.56 -2.86 -4.89
N LEU A 167 -15.30 -2.71 -5.29
CA LEU A 167 -14.78 -3.19 -6.56
C LEU A 167 -13.81 -4.34 -6.31
N ASP A 168 -14.00 -5.44 -7.03
CA ASP A 168 -13.04 -6.55 -7.02
C ASP A 168 -11.80 -6.24 -7.88
N GLY A 169 -10.80 -7.13 -7.87
CA GLY A 169 -9.56 -6.90 -8.62
C GLY A 169 -9.72 -6.79 -10.14
N ALA A 170 -10.71 -7.46 -10.73
CA ALA A 170 -10.97 -7.37 -12.15
C ALA A 170 -11.67 -6.05 -12.49
N GLU A 171 -12.63 -5.62 -11.68
CA GLU A 171 -13.28 -4.32 -11.78
C GLU A 171 -12.29 -3.17 -11.59
N MET A 172 -11.37 -3.28 -10.62
CA MET A 172 -10.28 -2.32 -10.43
C MET A 172 -9.43 -2.16 -11.69
N LEU A 173 -9.11 -3.26 -12.39
CA LEU A 173 -8.38 -3.20 -13.65
C LEU A 173 -9.23 -2.53 -14.74
N ALA A 174 -10.50 -2.92 -14.86
CA ALA A 174 -11.41 -2.39 -15.88
C ALA A 174 -11.64 -0.88 -15.77
N CYS A 175 -11.64 -0.33 -14.55
CA CYS A 175 -11.83 1.10 -14.31
C CYS A 175 -10.53 1.89 -14.10
N GLY A 176 -9.36 1.29 -14.35
CA GLY A 176 -8.05 1.95 -14.25
C GLY A 176 -7.50 2.16 -12.83
N LEU A 177 -8.20 1.68 -11.80
CA LEU A 177 -7.72 1.71 -10.41
C LEU A 177 -6.53 0.78 -10.19
N ALA A 178 -6.48 -0.35 -10.89
CA ALA A 178 -5.30 -1.20 -11.01
C ALA A 178 -4.72 -1.09 -12.42
N THR A 179 -3.39 -1.18 -12.54
CA THR A 179 -2.73 -1.21 -13.86
C THR A 179 -2.49 -2.64 -14.34
N HIS A 180 -2.41 -3.59 -13.42
CA HIS A 180 -2.14 -4.99 -13.71
C HIS A 180 -2.97 -5.88 -12.79
N PHE A 181 -3.23 -7.11 -13.25
CA PHE A 181 -3.85 -8.17 -12.46
C PHE A 181 -2.92 -9.38 -12.50
N VAL A 182 -2.57 -9.92 -11.32
CA VAL A 182 -1.73 -11.11 -11.16
C VAL A 182 -2.36 -12.01 -10.10
N PRO A 183 -2.53 -13.32 -10.35
CA PRO A 183 -3.06 -14.24 -9.35
C PRO A 183 -2.27 -14.21 -8.03
N SER A 184 -2.95 -14.28 -6.88
CA SER A 184 -2.27 -14.18 -5.58
C SER A 184 -1.32 -15.35 -5.32
N THR A 185 -1.57 -16.52 -5.92
CA THR A 185 -0.66 -17.68 -5.87
C THR A 185 0.66 -17.38 -6.56
N GLU A 186 0.66 -16.61 -7.65
CA GLU A 186 1.89 -16.18 -8.32
C GLU A 186 2.61 -15.09 -7.52
N GLN A 187 1.93 -14.36 -6.64
CA GLN A 187 2.57 -13.46 -5.66
C GLN A 187 3.21 -14.20 -4.48
N GLU A 188 2.72 -15.40 -4.14
CA GLU A 188 3.28 -16.27 -3.09
C GLU A 188 4.41 -17.17 -3.64
N VAL A 189 4.28 -17.69 -4.86
CA VAL A 189 5.31 -18.44 -5.61
C VAL A 189 6.49 -17.56 -6.00
N VAL A 190 6.32 -16.24 -5.89
CA VAL A 190 7.41 -15.28 -5.69
C VAL A 190 8.06 -15.50 -4.30
N HIS A 191 8.56 -16.72 -4.09
CA HIS A 191 9.64 -16.97 -3.15
C HIS A 191 10.78 -16.05 -3.57
N TRP A 192 11.13 -15.12 -2.68
CA TRP A 192 11.98 -13.98 -2.97
C TRP A 192 13.46 -14.35 -3.15
N SER A 193 13.77 -15.28 -4.06
CA SER A 193 15.06 -15.26 -4.71
C SER A 193 15.17 -13.91 -5.44
N SER A 194 16.37 -13.34 -5.46
CA SER A 194 16.69 -12.11 -6.19
C SER A 194 16.31 -12.17 -7.68
N GLU A 195 16.03 -13.37 -8.18
CA GLU A 195 15.86 -13.73 -9.58
C GLU A 195 14.59 -13.16 -10.20
N TRP A 196 13.45 -13.09 -9.48
CA TRP A 196 12.23 -12.53 -10.07
C TRP A 196 12.25 -10.99 -10.11
N ILE A 197 12.89 -10.32 -9.15
CA ILE A 197 13.07 -8.86 -9.18
C ILE A 197 13.97 -8.51 -10.36
N LEU A 198 15.05 -9.29 -10.54
CA LEU A 198 15.91 -9.17 -11.71
C LEU A 198 15.14 -9.50 -12.99
N THR A 199 14.27 -10.51 -12.99
CA THR A 199 13.43 -10.88 -14.13
C THR A 199 12.39 -9.80 -14.44
N ALA A 200 11.73 -9.22 -13.45
CA ALA A 200 10.80 -8.11 -13.63
C ALA A 200 11.52 -6.86 -14.14
N ILE A 201 12.69 -6.53 -13.57
CA ILE A 201 13.56 -5.46 -14.07
C ILE A 201 14.03 -5.77 -15.50
N GLU A 202 14.32 -7.03 -15.82
CA GLU A 202 14.83 -7.44 -17.12
C GLU A 202 13.74 -7.52 -18.18
N LEU A 203 12.52 -7.94 -17.83
CA LEU A 203 11.32 -7.85 -18.65
C LEU A 203 10.97 -6.38 -18.92
N LEU A 204 11.08 -5.52 -17.90
CA LEU A 204 10.91 -4.07 -18.04
C LEU A 204 12.04 -3.42 -18.86
N LYS A 205 13.25 -3.98 -18.88
CA LYS A 205 14.37 -3.53 -19.73
C LYS A 205 14.29 -4.04 -21.17
N LYS A 206 13.77 -5.25 -21.38
CA LYS A 206 13.60 -5.90 -22.70
C LYS A 206 12.39 -5.34 -23.46
N ALA A 207 11.38 -4.87 -22.74
CA ALA A 207 10.27 -4.16 -23.34
C ALA A 207 10.75 -2.84 -23.94
N SER A 208 10.32 -2.55 -25.18
CA SER A 208 10.66 -1.30 -25.88
C SER A 208 10.30 -0.11 -25.00
N PRO A 209 11.23 0.84 -24.74
CA PRO A 209 10.93 2.03 -23.95
C PRO A 209 9.75 2.83 -24.51
N ILE A 210 9.54 2.78 -25.84
CA ILE A 210 8.41 3.39 -26.52
C ILE A 210 7.13 2.58 -26.30
N ASN A 211 7.16 1.25 -26.40
CA ASN A 211 5.97 0.41 -26.19
C ASN A 211 5.55 0.40 -24.73
N LEU A 212 6.49 0.40 -23.79
CA LEU A 212 6.22 0.66 -22.37
C LEU A 212 5.58 2.03 -22.21
N LYS A 213 6.16 3.09 -22.79
CA LYS A 213 5.63 4.46 -22.63
C LYS A 213 4.29 4.67 -23.33
N VAL A 214 3.99 3.93 -24.39
CA VAL A 214 2.68 3.93 -25.09
C VAL A 214 1.67 3.11 -24.30
N ALA A 215 2.01 1.88 -23.89
CA ALA A 215 1.16 1.04 -23.04
C ALA A 215 0.88 1.69 -21.67
N LEU A 216 1.83 2.43 -21.12
CA LEU A 216 1.73 3.19 -19.86
C LEU A 216 1.05 4.57 -20.02
N ARG A 217 0.72 4.98 -21.24
CA ARG A 217 -0.07 6.20 -21.53
C ARG A 217 -1.47 5.89 -22.07
N SER A 218 -1.71 4.65 -22.49
CA SER A 218 -3.00 4.16 -22.99
C SER A 218 -3.86 3.48 -21.89
N VAL A 219 -3.38 3.50 -20.65
CA VAL A 219 -4.08 3.08 -19.41
C VAL A 219 -3.89 4.21 -18.40
#